data_AF-A0A3A0FR09-F1
#
_entry.id   AF-A0A3A0FR09-F1
#
_cell.length_a   1.000
_cell.length_b   1.000
_cell.length_c   1.000
_cell.angle_alpha   90.00
_cell.angle_beta   90.00
_cell.angle_gamma   90.00
#
_symmetry.space_group_name_H-M   'P 1'
#
loop_
_entity.id
_entity.type
_entity.pdbx_description
1 polymer ?
#
loop_
_entity_poly.entity_id
_entity_poly.type
_entity_poly.pdbx_seq_one_letter_code
_entity_poly.pdbx_strand_id
1 'polypeptide(L)'
;MGRSQSRPSWRGHRRGIQSFNCRRCGIEVPVQAPGTAHRNHCPQCLWSIHVDDRPGDRASDCRGGMEPIAVWVRPNEEWALVHRCGTCHALRVNRIAGDDNPLVLMSIAARPMASPPFPLDKLPR
;
A
#
# COMPACT_ATOMS: atom_id res chain seq x y z
N MET A 1 51.98 -30.28 3.54
CA MET A 1 50.69 -30.98 3.38
C MET A 1 49.58 -30.03 3.81
N GLY A 2 49.03 -29.26 2.86
CA GLY A 2 47.93 -28.33 3.12
C GLY A 2 46.61 -29.08 3.24
N ARG A 3 45.85 -28.85 4.32
CA ARG A 3 44.46 -29.30 4.43
C ARG A 3 43.57 -28.09 4.15
N SER A 4 42.87 -28.16 3.03
CA SER A 4 41.94 -27.14 2.56
C SER A 4 40.75 -27.05 3.52
N GLN A 5 40.34 -25.82 3.76
CA GLN A 5 39.16 -25.47 4.54
C GLN A 5 37.91 -25.70 3.69
N SER A 6 37.04 -26.64 4.07
CA SER A 6 35.68 -26.73 3.54
C SER A 6 34.72 -25.97 4.45
N ARG A 7 34.50 -24.69 4.16
CA ARG A 7 33.46 -23.87 4.82
C ARG A 7 32.08 -24.34 4.32
N PRO A 8 31.10 -24.62 5.20
CA PRO A 8 29.76 -24.97 4.76
C PRO A 8 29.11 -23.75 4.10
N SER A 9 28.67 -23.91 2.85
CA SER A 9 27.94 -22.88 2.11
C SER A 9 26.53 -22.77 2.67
N TRP A 10 26.34 -21.87 3.63
CA TRP A 10 25.01 -21.47 4.07
C TRP A 10 24.36 -20.64 2.96
N ARG A 11 23.67 -21.29 2.02
CA ARG A 11 22.69 -20.61 1.16
C ARG A 11 21.49 -20.25 2.01
N GLY A 12 21.59 -19.16 2.77
CA GLY A 12 20.48 -18.60 3.52
C GLY A 12 19.40 -18.12 2.55
N HIS A 13 18.31 -18.87 2.43
CA HIS A 13 17.04 -18.30 1.99
C HIS A 13 16.65 -17.22 3.00
N ARG A 14 16.78 -15.94 2.62
CA ARG A 14 16.16 -14.85 3.37
C ARG A 14 14.66 -15.12 3.36
N ARG A 15 14.10 -15.63 4.46
CA ARG A 15 12.64 -15.70 4.63
C ARG A 15 12.13 -14.26 4.62
N GLY A 16 11.54 -13.83 3.51
CA GLY A 16 10.92 -12.52 3.41
C GLY A 16 9.82 -12.37 4.46
N ILE A 17 9.57 -11.12 4.87
CA ILE A 17 8.45 -10.76 5.74
C ILE A 17 7.15 -11.26 5.09
N GLN A 18 6.39 -12.11 5.78
CA GLN A 18 5.15 -12.71 5.28
C GLN A 18 3.90 -11.92 5.67
N SER A 19 4.00 -11.07 6.70
CA SER A 19 2.92 -10.24 7.22
C SER A 19 3.44 -8.92 7.78
N PHE A 20 2.57 -7.93 7.93
CA PHE A 20 2.87 -6.68 8.62
C PHE A 20 1.69 -6.23 9.47
N ASN A 21 1.96 -5.51 10.56
CA ASN A 21 0.90 -4.91 11.36
C ASN A 21 0.47 -3.58 10.76
N CYS A 22 -0.83 -3.40 10.53
CA CYS A 22 -1.37 -2.16 9.99
C CYS A 22 -1.11 -0.99 10.95
N ARG A 23 -0.49 0.08 10.46
CA ARG A 23 -0.20 1.30 11.24
C ARG A 23 -1.45 2.08 11.69
N ARG A 24 -2.62 1.79 11.12
CA ARG A 24 -3.88 2.46 11.44
C ARG A 24 -4.79 1.67 12.37
N CYS A 25 -5.09 0.41 12.02
CA CYS A 25 -6.03 -0.41 12.79
C CYS A 25 -5.37 -1.55 13.58
N GLY A 26 -4.05 -1.75 13.45
CA GLY A 26 -3.30 -2.72 14.23
C GLY A 26 -3.43 -4.19 13.79
N ILE A 27 -4.34 -4.53 12.87
CA ILE A 27 -4.49 -5.92 12.41
C ILE A 27 -3.23 -6.40 11.70
N GLU A 28 -2.93 -7.70 11.84
CA GLU A 28 -1.90 -8.37 11.04
C GLU A 28 -2.40 -8.60 9.62
N VAL A 29 -1.58 -8.22 8.63
CA VAL A 29 -1.92 -8.24 7.21
C VAL A 29 -0.89 -9.09 6.46
N PRO A 30 -1.29 -10.18 5.77
CA PRO A 30 -0.40 -10.93 4.90
C PRO A 30 0.22 -10.06 3.78
N VAL A 31 1.43 -10.33 3.32
CA VAL A 31 2.03 -9.57 2.21
C VAL A 31 1.51 -10.05 0.85
N GLN A 32 1.11 -11.32 0.76
CA GLN A 32 0.52 -11.90 -0.45
C GLN A 32 -0.99 -11.66 -0.46
N ALA A 33 -1.52 -11.29 -1.62
CA ALA A 33 -2.95 -11.13 -1.85
C ALA A 33 -3.29 -11.44 -3.32
N PRO A 34 -4.56 -11.77 -3.65
CA PRO A 34 -4.97 -11.89 -5.03
C PRO A 34 -4.68 -10.60 -5.82
N GLY A 35 -3.95 -10.73 -6.93
CA GLY A 35 -3.57 -9.58 -7.77
C GLY A 35 -2.34 -8.79 -7.32
N THR A 36 -1.68 -9.14 -6.21
CA THR A 36 -0.41 -8.52 -5.80
C THR A 36 0.46 -9.42 -4.91
N ALA A 37 1.76 -9.52 -5.23
CA ALA A 37 2.75 -10.24 -4.42
C ALA A 37 3.47 -9.34 -3.39
N HIS A 38 3.21 -8.04 -3.44
CA HIS A 38 3.93 -7.04 -2.65
C HIS A 38 2.95 -6.03 -2.03
N ARG A 39 1.89 -6.54 -1.38
CA ARG A 39 0.96 -5.69 -0.63
C ARG A 39 1.71 -4.90 0.44
N ASN A 40 1.33 -3.64 0.60
CA ASN A 40 1.80 -2.77 1.68
C ASN A 40 0.64 -2.02 2.36
N HIS A 41 -0.60 -2.22 1.91
CA HIS A 41 -1.82 -1.66 2.51
C HIS A 41 -2.70 -2.72 3.15
N CYS A 42 -3.41 -2.31 4.19
CA CYS A 42 -4.35 -3.16 4.91
C CYS A 42 -5.64 -3.34 4.10
N PRO A 43 -6.14 -4.57 3.85
CA PRO A 43 -7.38 -4.76 3.09
C PRO A 43 -8.61 -4.20 3.82
N GLN A 44 -8.57 -4.06 5.15
CA GLN A 44 -9.73 -3.61 5.93
C GLN A 44 -9.88 -2.09 5.99
N CYS A 45 -8.79 -1.33 6.09
CA CYS A 45 -8.84 0.13 6.21
C CYS A 45 -8.08 0.88 5.11
N LEU A 46 -7.43 0.15 4.20
CA LEU A 46 -6.69 0.64 3.04
C LEU A 46 -5.48 1.55 3.35
N TRP A 47 -5.12 1.70 4.62
CA TRP A 47 -3.87 2.37 5.01
C TRP A 47 -2.65 1.56 4.63
N SER A 48 -1.67 2.24 4.02
CA SER A 48 -0.40 1.67 3.60
C SER A 48 0.73 1.96 4.60
N ILE A 49 1.88 1.33 4.39
CA ILE A 49 3.14 1.62 5.07
C ILE A 49 4.14 2.11 4.03
N HIS A 50 4.83 3.21 4.33
CA HIS A 50 5.85 3.75 3.44
C HIS A 50 7.11 2.89 3.51
N VAL A 51 7.17 1.91 2.64
CA VAL A 51 8.28 0.94 2.53
C VAL A 51 9.09 1.12 1.27
N ASP A 52 8.58 1.86 0.27
CA ASP A 52 9.16 1.97 -1.07
C ASP A 52 9.67 3.40 -1.35
N ASP A 53 10.94 3.53 -1.76
CA ASP A 53 11.46 4.78 -2.33
C ASP A 53 11.16 4.84 -3.84
N ARG A 54 11.17 3.68 -4.48
CA ARG A 54 10.63 3.39 -5.81
C ARG A 54 9.64 2.23 -5.69
N PRO A 55 8.56 2.20 -6.49
CA PRO A 55 7.56 1.14 -6.39
C PRO A 55 8.19 -0.27 -6.37
N GLY A 56 7.97 -1.02 -5.29
CA GLY A 56 8.45 -2.39 -5.11
C GLY A 56 9.89 -2.56 -4.64
N ASP A 57 10.68 -1.49 -4.44
CA ASP A 57 12.08 -1.62 -4.01
C ASP A 57 12.27 -1.92 -2.51
N ARG A 58 11.23 -1.68 -1.70
CA ARG A 58 11.25 -1.86 -0.24
C ARG A 58 12.42 -1.16 0.45
N ALA A 59 12.93 -0.07 -0.14
CA ALA A 59 14.15 0.61 0.29
C ALA A 59 13.90 1.76 1.29
N SER A 60 12.64 2.14 1.53
CA SER A 60 12.34 3.33 2.33
C SER A 60 12.52 3.08 3.83
N ASP A 61 13.36 3.89 4.45
CA ASP A 61 13.53 3.92 5.91
C ASP A 61 12.43 4.69 6.64
N CYS A 62 11.53 5.37 5.92
CA CYS A 62 10.48 6.19 6.51
C CYS A 62 9.51 5.37 7.39
N ARG A 63 9.00 4.24 6.86
CA ARG A 63 8.08 3.31 7.54
C ARG A 63 6.82 3.93 8.15
N GLY A 64 6.52 5.18 7.79
CA GLY A 64 5.34 5.93 8.23
C GLY A 64 4.06 5.34 7.67
N GLY A 65 2.96 5.48 8.41
CA GLY A 65 1.64 5.15 7.89
C GLY A 65 1.25 6.08 6.73
N MET A 66 0.64 5.53 5.69
CA MET A 66 0.15 6.30 4.55
C MET A 66 -1.36 6.23 4.43
N GLU A 67 -1.99 7.40 4.47
CA GLU A 67 -3.44 7.58 4.35
C GLU A 67 -3.88 7.36 2.90
N PRO A 68 -4.93 6.55 2.63
CA PRO A 68 -5.53 6.48 1.31
C PRO A 68 -6.39 7.73 1.08
N ILE A 69 -5.96 8.61 0.17
CA ILE A 69 -6.57 9.92 -0.03
C ILE A 69 -7.41 10.02 -1.31
N ALA A 70 -7.19 9.13 -2.28
CA ALA A 70 -7.95 9.10 -3.52
C ALA A 70 -7.92 7.72 -4.19
N VAL A 71 -8.82 7.53 -5.16
CA VAL A 71 -8.83 6.42 -6.10
C VAL A 71 -8.46 6.97 -7.48
N TRP A 72 -7.60 6.25 -8.20
CA TRP A 72 -7.25 6.50 -9.59
C TRP A 72 -7.68 5.33 -10.46
N VAL A 73 -8.51 5.59 -11.47
CA VAL A 73 -8.86 4.64 -12.53
C VAL A 73 -7.79 4.74 -13.64
N ARG A 74 -7.06 3.66 -13.86
CA ARG A 74 -5.97 3.58 -14.85
C ARG A 74 -6.53 3.43 -16.28
N PRO A 75 -5.71 3.62 -17.33
CA PRO A 75 -6.16 3.48 -18.72
C PRO A 75 -6.73 2.11 -19.08
N ASN A 76 -6.34 1.06 -18.36
CA ASN A 76 -6.85 -0.31 -18.51
C ASN A 76 -8.03 -0.62 -17.59
N GLU A 77 -8.71 0.41 -17.08
CA GLU A 77 -9.85 0.33 -16.15
C GLU A 77 -9.53 -0.28 -14.78
N GLU A 78 -8.26 -0.60 -14.49
CA GLU A 78 -7.83 -1.05 -13.17
C GLU A 78 -7.81 0.10 -12.17
N TRP A 79 -8.23 -0.17 -10.95
CA TRP A 79 -8.26 0.82 -9.89
C TRP A 79 -6.96 0.76 -9.07
N ALA A 80 -6.50 1.94 -8.65
CA ALA A 80 -5.39 2.10 -7.74
C ALA A 80 -5.74 3.10 -6.64
N LEU A 81 -5.16 2.91 -5.46
CA LEU A 81 -5.22 3.84 -4.36
C LEU A 81 -4.05 4.83 -4.45
N VAL A 82 -4.35 6.10 -4.21
CA VAL A 82 -3.34 7.13 -3.97
C VAL A 82 -3.16 7.28 -2.47
N HIS A 83 -1.95 7.05 -1.99
CA HIS A 83 -1.59 7.12 -0.59
C HIS A 83 -0.70 8.33 -0.31
N ARG A 84 -0.92 9.01 0.82
CA ARG A 84 -0.07 10.10 1.32
C ARG A 84 0.59 9.71 2.63
N CYS A 85 1.91 9.79 2.69
CA CYS A 85 2.64 9.49 3.92
C CYS A 85 2.37 10.57 4.98
N GLY A 86 2.01 10.14 6.20
CA GLY A 86 1.83 11.07 7.33
C GLY A 86 3.14 11.64 7.87
N THR A 87 4.29 11.05 7.52
CA THR A 87 5.61 11.43 8.05
C THR A 87 6.39 12.32 7.09
N CYS A 88 6.54 11.91 5.83
CA CYS A 88 7.32 12.66 4.83
C CYS A 88 6.48 13.25 3.69
N HIS A 89 5.16 13.09 3.73
CA HIS A 89 4.21 13.63 2.75
C HIS A 89 4.35 13.12 1.31
N ALA A 90 5.24 12.16 1.05
CA ALA A 90 5.35 11.50 -0.25
C ALA A 90 4.01 10.86 -0.68
N LEU A 91 3.71 10.96 -1.97
CA LEU A 91 2.57 10.30 -2.60
C LEU A 91 3.01 9.01 -3.27
N ARG A 92 2.25 7.93 -3.07
CA ARG A 92 2.46 6.63 -3.73
C ARG A 92 1.15 6.11 -4.29
N VAL A 93 1.27 5.32 -5.36
CA VAL A 93 0.12 4.70 -6.03
C VAL A 93 0.27 3.21 -5.93
N ASN A 94 -0.76 2.55 -5.40
CA ASN A 94 -0.78 1.12 -5.16
C ASN A 94 -2.02 0.52 -5.81
N ARG A 95 -1.84 -0.54 -6.60
CA ARG A 95 -2.96 -1.29 -7.17
C ARG A 95 -3.79 -1.90 -6.04
N ILE A 96 -5.12 -1.93 -6.21
CA ILE A 96 -6.00 -2.65 -5.28
C ILE A 96 -5.73 -4.16 -5.32
N ALA A 97 -5.96 -4.84 -4.21
CA ALA A 97 -5.95 -6.30 -4.11
C ALA A 97 -7.38 -6.85 -4.22
N GLY A 98 -7.51 -8.12 -4.61
CA GLY A 98 -8.82 -8.76 -4.75
C GLY A 98 -9.57 -8.98 -3.42
N ASP A 99 -8.90 -8.82 -2.28
CA ASP A 99 -9.47 -8.92 -0.93
C ASP A 99 -9.65 -7.55 -0.25
N ASP A 100 -9.47 -6.44 -0.97
CA ASP A 100 -9.70 -5.10 -0.41
C ASP A 100 -11.17 -4.87 -0.07
N ASN A 101 -11.44 -4.24 1.07
CA ASN A 101 -12.79 -3.95 1.53
C ASN A 101 -13.49 -2.99 0.55
N PRO A 102 -14.53 -3.44 -0.17
CA PRO A 102 -15.15 -2.64 -1.22
C PRO A 102 -15.87 -1.41 -0.66
N LEU A 103 -16.41 -1.48 0.57
CA LEU A 103 -17.10 -0.34 1.18
C LEU A 103 -16.14 0.81 1.48
N VAL A 104 -14.96 0.50 2.02
CA VAL A 104 -13.94 1.53 2.30
C VAL A 104 -13.40 2.11 0.99
N LEU A 105 -13.15 1.26 -0.02
CA LEU A 105 -12.71 1.71 -1.34
C LEU A 105 -13.73 2.66 -1.99
N MET A 106 -15.01 2.29 -1.98
CA MET A 106 -16.10 3.12 -2.50
C MET A 106 -16.27 4.43 -1.73
N SER A 107 -16.10 4.40 -0.40
CA SER A 107 -16.19 5.62 0.40
C SER A 107 -15.12 6.65 0.02
N ILE A 108 -13.90 6.21 -0.33
CA ILE A 108 -12.83 7.09 -0.78
C ILE A 108 -13.17 7.67 -2.16
N ALA A 109 -13.63 6.83 -3.09
CA ALA A 109 -14.01 7.25 -4.44
C ALA A 109 -15.17 8.25 -4.45
N ALA A 110 -16.16 8.07 -3.58
CA ALA A 110 -17.35 8.92 -3.50
C ALA A 110 -17.11 10.25 -2.77
N ARG A 111 -16.01 10.39 -2.03
CA ARG A 111 -15.76 11.52 -1.12
C ARG A 111 -15.86 12.91 -1.79
N PRO A 112 -15.32 13.15 -3.01
CA PRO A 112 -15.48 14.45 -3.67
C PRO A 112 -16.94 14.80 -3.99
N MET A 113 -17.78 13.81 -4.27
CA MET A 113 -19.20 13.99 -4.56
C MET A 113 -20.02 14.18 -3.27
N ALA A 114 -19.68 13.45 -2.21
CA ALA A 114 -20.38 13.51 -0.93
C ALA A 114 -20.04 14.76 -0.10
N SER A 115 -18.90 15.40 -0.36
CA SER A 115 -18.46 16.61 0.35
C SER A 115 -17.69 17.54 -0.59
N PRO A 116 -18.38 18.15 -1.57
CA PRO A 116 -17.76 19.05 -2.53
C PRO A 116 -17.24 20.31 -1.83
N PRO A 117 -16.17 20.94 -2.37
CA PRO A 117 -15.60 22.16 -1.79
C PRO A 117 -16.44 23.41 -2.04
N PHE A 118 -17.61 23.27 -2.68
CA PHE A 118 -18.55 24.35 -2.98
C PHE A 118 -19.99 23.83 -2.88
N PRO A 119 -20.94 24.71 -2.55
CA PRO A 119 -22.36 24.37 -2.54
C PRO A 119 -22.88 24.13 -3.97
N LEU A 120 -23.30 22.90 -4.25
CA LEU A 120 -23.78 22.49 -5.59
C LEU A 120 -25.05 23.24 -6.01
N ASP A 121 -25.89 23.62 -5.04
CA ASP A 121 -27.12 24.40 -5.25
C ASP A 121 -26.88 25.83 -5.72
N LYS A 122 -25.63 26.32 -5.60
CA LYS A 122 -25.25 27.69 -6.00
C LYS A 122 -24.44 27.75 -7.30
N LEU A 123 -24.26 26.64 -8.00
CA LEU A 123 -23.56 26.65 -9.29
C LEU A 123 -24.45 27.30 -10.37
N PRO A 124 -23.88 28.15 -11.25
CA PRO A 124 -24.61 28.69 -12.38
C PRO A 124 -25.05 27.55 -13.30
N ARG A 125 -26.25 27.68 -13.86
CA ARG A 125 -26.79 26.75 -14.85
C ARG A 125 -26.24 27.03 -16.24
#